data_AF-A0A537Y1U4-F1
#
_entry.id   AF-A0A537Y1U4-F1
#
_cell.length_a   1.000
_cell.length_b   1.000
_cell.length_c   1.000
_cell.angle_alpha   90.00
_cell.angle_beta   90.00
_cell.angle_gamma   90.00
#
_symmetry.space_group_name_H-M   'P 1'
#
loop_
_entity.id
_entity.type
_entity.pdbx_description
1 polymer ?
#
loop_
_entity_poly.entity_id
_entity_poly.type
_entity_poly.pdbx_seq_one_letter_code
_entity_poly.pdbx_strand_id
1 'polypeptide(L)' 'GAEYQVDFVPKVKVEVLCDDDQVQGIVDALLKAARTGKIGDGKIWVVPAEQVIRIRTGEMGPDAL' A
#
# COMPACT_ATOMS: atom_id res chain seq x y z
N GLY A 1 21.16 -18.37 27.35
CA GLY A 1 20.20 -17.36 26.83
C GLY A 1 19.07 -18.12 26.20
N ALA A 2 17.82 -17.78 26.52
CA ALA A 2 16.67 -18.43 25.91
C ALA A 2 16.48 -17.89 24.49
N GLU A 3 16.47 -18.78 23.50
CA GLU A 3 16.05 -18.46 22.15
C GLU A 3 14.54 -18.24 22.16
N TYR A 4 14.09 -17.05 21.77
CA TYR A 4 12.68 -16.80 21.52
C TYR A 4 12.39 -17.19 20.08
N GLN A 5 11.54 -18.21 19.90
CA GLN A 5 11.02 -18.56 18.60
C GLN A 5 9.99 -17.49 18.21
N VAL A 6 10.34 -16.63 17.25
CA VAL A 6 9.44 -15.60 16.72
C VAL A 6 8.73 -16.18 15.50
N ASP A 7 7.43 -16.46 15.67
CA ASP A 7 6.58 -16.90 14.57
C ASP A 7 6.04 -15.71 13.78
N PHE A 8 6.33 -15.69 12.47
CA PHE A 8 5.78 -14.71 11.55
C PHE A 8 4.50 -15.23 10.91
N VAL A 9 3.44 -14.43 10.97
CA VAL A 9 2.20 -14.71 10.24
C VAL A 9 2.34 -14.15 8.82
N PRO A 10 2.17 -14.97 7.76
CA PRO A 10 2.21 -14.49 6.38
C PRO A 10 1.16 -13.41 6.12
N LYS A 11 1.54 -12.36 5.37
CA LYS A 11 0.66 -11.25 4.97
C LYS A 11 0.88 -10.92 3.50
N VAL A 12 -0.16 -10.40 2.85
CA VAL A 12 -0.07 -9.84 1.48
C VAL A 12 0.20 -8.35 1.59
N LYS A 13 1.15 -7.84 0.81
CA LYS A 13 1.40 -6.41 0.63
C LYS A 13 0.77 -5.98 -0.71
N VAL A 14 -0.05 -4.95 -0.66
CA VAL A 14 -0.62 -4.29 -1.84
C VAL A 14 -0.02 -2.90 -1.91
N GLU A 15 0.56 -2.55 -3.07
CA GLU A 15 1.10 -1.22 -3.35
C GLU A 15 0.36 -0.64 -4.55
N VAL A 16 -0.16 0.57 -4.38
CA VAL A 16 -0.91 1.29 -5.41
C VAL A 16 -0.26 2.65 -5.55
N LEU A 17 0.08 3.00 -6.78
CA LEU A 17 0.51 4.34 -7.16
C LEU A 17 -0.68 5.04 -7.80
N CYS A 18 -1.01 6.23 -7.33
CA CYS A 18 -2.20 6.97 -7.75
C CYS A 18 -1.95 8.48 -7.64
N ASP A 19 -2.84 9.25 -8.26
CA ASP A 19 -2.91 10.70 -8.05
C ASP A 19 -3.38 11.02 -6.63
N ASP A 20 -3.00 12.20 -6.14
CA ASP A 20 -3.28 12.65 -4.76
C ASP A 20 -4.79 12.72 -4.47
N ASP A 21 -5.60 13.08 -5.46
CA ASP A 21 -7.06 13.18 -5.34
C ASP A 21 -7.77 11.82 -5.21
N GLN A 22 -7.10 10.72 -5.60
CA GLN A 22 -7.61 9.36 -5.50
C GLN A 22 -7.28 8.68 -4.17
N VAL A 23 -6.30 9.21 -3.41
CA VAL A 23 -5.74 8.58 -2.20
C VAL A 23 -6.85 8.18 -1.22
N GLN A 24 -7.76 9.10 -0.88
CA GLN A 24 -8.80 8.82 0.12
C GLN A 24 -9.77 7.74 -0.36
N GLY A 25 -10.16 7.78 -1.64
CA GLY A 25 -11.05 6.78 -2.23
C GLY A 25 -10.43 5.37 -2.23
N ILE A 26 -9.12 5.28 -2.50
CA ILE A 26 -8.38 4.01 -2.46
C ILE A 26 -8.28 3.48 -1.03
N VAL A 27 -7.94 4.35 -0.06
CA VAL A 27 -7.86 3.97 1.35
C VAL A 27 -9.21 3.44 1.86
N ASP A 28 -10.32 4.11 1.53
CA ASP A 28 -11.66 3.70 1.94
C ASP A 28 -12.05 2.35 1.31
N ALA A 29 -11.71 2.15 0.03
CA ALA A 29 -11.95 0.88 -0.67
C ALA A 29 -11.16 -0.28 -0.03
N LEU A 30 -9.86 -0.08 0.24
CA LEU A 30 -9.01 -1.06 0.91
C LEU A 30 -9.51 -1.37 2.31
N LEU A 31 -9.88 -0.35 3.09
CA LEU A 31 -10.40 -0.51 4.44
C LEU A 31 -11.69 -1.35 4.43
N LYS A 32 -12.63 -1.03 3.52
CA LYS A 32 -13.90 -1.76 3.40
C LYS A 32 -13.68 -3.22 2.97
N ALA A 33 -12.75 -3.47 2.05
CA ALA A 33 -12.51 -4.81 1.51
C ALA A 33 -11.72 -5.71 2.48
N ALA A 34 -10.71 -5.17 3.18
CA ALA A 34 -9.79 -5.95 3.99
C ALA A 34 -10.21 -6.10 5.46
N ARG A 35 -11.13 -5.27 5.96
CA ARG A 35 -11.55 -5.28 7.37
C ARG A 35 -12.44 -6.49 7.68
N THR A 36 -11.94 -7.40 8.50
CA THR A 36 -12.71 -8.50 9.09
C THR A 36 -13.18 -8.19 10.52
N GLY A 37 -12.60 -7.15 11.14
CA GLY A 37 -12.86 -6.78 12.53
C GLY A 37 -12.05 -7.59 13.55
N LYS A 38 -11.11 -8.42 13.09
CA LYS A 38 -10.27 -9.27 13.95
C LYS A 38 -8.86 -8.72 14.07
N ILE A 39 -8.16 -9.13 15.13
CA ILE A 39 -6.75 -8.80 15.30
C ILE A 39 -5.96 -9.37 14.12
N GLY A 40 -5.13 -8.53 13.51
CA GLY A 40 -4.27 -8.91 12.40
C GLY A 40 -4.79 -8.54 11.00
N ASP A 41 -5.89 -7.77 10.88
CA ASP A 41 -6.39 -7.21 9.61
C ASP A 41 -5.32 -6.41 8.84
N GLY A 42 -4.29 -5.91 9.52
CA GLY A 42 -3.13 -5.27 8.90
C GLY A 42 -3.10 -3.77 9.14
N LYS A 43 -2.38 -3.05 8.28
CA LYS A 43 -2.21 -1.60 8.33
C LYS A 43 -2.27 -1.04 6.91
N ILE A 44 -2.78 0.18 6.78
CA ILE A 44 -2.70 0.99 5.57
C ILE A 44 -1.88 2.22 5.94
N TRP A 45 -0.94 2.59 5.08
CA TRP A 45 -0.20 3.84 5.20
C TRP A 45 0.00 4.42 3.81
N VAL A 46 0.15 5.73 3.73
CA VAL A 46 0.33 6.47 2.49
C VAL A 46 1.72 7.10 2.53
N VAL A 47 2.45 6.98 1.42
CA VAL A 47 3.76 7.60 1.25
C VAL A 47 3.72 8.44 -0.03
N PRO A 48 4.08 9.73 0.02
CA PRO A 48 4.14 10.55 -1.18
C PRO A 48 5.30 10.10 -2.07
N ALA A 49 5.05 10.01 -3.38
CA ALA A 49 6.09 9.79 -4.38
C ALA A 49 6.48 11.15 -4.98
N GLU A 50 7.72 11.58 -4.74
CA GLU A 50 8.21 12.87 -5.26
C GLU A 50 8.33 12.89 -6.79
N GLN A 51 8.61 11.73 -7.40
CA GLN A 51 8.72 11.59 -8.85
C GLN A 51 8.29 10.20 -9.31
N VAL A 52 7.56 10.15 -10.42
CA VAL A 52 7.16 8.93 -11.12
C VAL A 52 7.57 9.06 -12.57
N ILE A 53 8.15 7.99 -13.14
CA ILE A 53 8.60 7.95 -14.54
C ILE A 53 8.19 6.61 -15.17
N ARG A 54 7.47 6.65 -16.29
CA ARG A 54 7.15 5.45 -17.06
C ARG A 54 8.30 5.10 -18.00
N ILE A 55 9.03 4.01 -17.70
CA ILE A 55 10.23 3.60 -18.46
C ILE A 55 10.00 3.51 -19.97
N ARG A 56 8.83 3.01 -20.40
CA ARG A 56 8.53 2.77 -21.83
C ARG A 56 8.42 4.06 -22.65
N THR A 57 7.90 5.14 -22.07
CA THR A 57 7.55 6.37 -22.79
C THR A 57 8.35 7.58 -22.34
N GLY A 58 8.94 7.53 -21.13
CA GLY A 58 9.59 8.67 -20.49
C GLY A 58 8.61 9.68 -19.89
N GLU A 59 7.30 9.40 -19.90
CA GLU A 59 6.28 10.22 -19.25
C GLU A 59 6.56 10.33 -17.75
N MET A 60 6.26 11.49 -17.17
CA MET A 60 6.55 11.82 -15.77
C MET A 60 5.30 12.30 -15.04
N GLY A 61 5.28 12.14 -13.71
CA GLY A 61 4.20 12.62 -12.87
C GLY A 61 2.88 11.86 -13.16
N PRO A 62 1.72 12.54 -13.18
CA PRO A 62 0.42 11.91 -13.45
C PRO A 62 0.35 11.16 -14.79
N ASP A 63 1.02 11.66 -15.84
CA ASP A 63 1.06 11.01 -17.15
C ASP A 63 1.76 9.65 -17.12
N ALA A 64 2.56 9.40 -16.08
CA ALA A 64 3.29 8.15 -15.90
C ALA A 64 2.46 7.02 -15.26
N LEU A 65 1.26 7.32 -14.73
CA LEU A 65 0.36 6.35 -14.10
C LEU A 65 -0.31 5.46 -15.15
#